data_AF-A0A2W2B3S2-F1
#
_entry.id   AF-A0A2W2B3S2-F1
#
_cell.length_a   1.000
_cell.length_b   1.000
_cell.length_c   1.000
_cell.angle_alpha   90.00
_cell.angle_beta   90.00
_cell.angle_gamma   90.00
#
_symmetry.space_group_name_H-M   'P 1'
#
loop_
_entity.id
_entity.type
_entity.pdbx_description
1 polymer ?
#
loop_
_entity_poly.entity_id
_entity_poly.type
_entity_poly.pdbx_seq_one_letter_code
_entity_poly.pdbx_strand_id
1 'polypeptide(L)'
;MAYTYTLDNRKPHKKFKCPNCGEQKSFVRYIDRTTDNYLPEQYGKCDREINCGYHNNPYKDGYAKENMKPLHDKYILKRPIPPIPPTFINNDLFFGTLRHHD
;
A
#
# COMPACT_ATOMS: atom_id res chain seq x y z
N MET A 1 -7.67 8.68 9.95
CA MET A 1 -6.77 9.39 9.01
C MET A 1 -5.86 8.35 8.37
N ALA A 2 -5.97 8.14 7.06
CA ALA A 2 -5.08 7.22 6.34
C ALA A 2 -3.79 7.96 5.99
N TYR A 3 -2.65 7.54 6.54
CA TYR A 3 -1.34 8.08 6.17
C TYR A 3 -0.82 7.34 4.94
N THR A 4 -0.74 8.04 3.82
CA THR A 4 -0.16 7.58 2.54
C THR A 4 1.35 7.29 2.63
N TYR A 5 2.09 8.05 3.42
CA TYR A 5 3.54 7.98 3.58
C TYR A 5 3.89 7.53 4.99
N THR A 6 4.76 6.52 5.09
CA THR A 6 5.25 5.99 6.37
C THR A 6 6.76 5.82 6.33
N LEU A 7 7.43 5.84 7.49
CA LEU A 7 8.84 5.49 7.55
C LEU A 7 9.03 4.02 7.15
N ASP A 8 10.08 3.73 6.39
CA ASP A 8 10.38 2.35 5.98
C ASP A 8 10.73 1.49 7.19
N ASN A 9 9.84 0.54 7.48
CA ASN A 9 9.95 -0.41 8.58
C ASN A 9 10.05 -1.86 8.08
N ARG A 10 10.31 -2.05 6.78
CA ARG A 10 10.48 -3.38 6.16
C ARG A 10 11.74 -4.07 6.66
N LYS A 11 11.71 -5.41 6.67
CA LYS A 11 12.86 -6.26 7.01
C LYS A 11 13.42 -6.88 5.73
N PRO A 12 14.74 -6.85 5.49
CA PRO A 12 15.79 -6.23 6.32
C PRO A 12 15.71 -4.69 6.31
N HIS A 13 16.02 -4.06 7.45
CA HIS A 13 15.95 -2.60 7.60
C HIS A 13 16.95 -1.91 6.67
N LYS A 14 16.43 -1.12 5.71
CA LYS A 14 17.27 -0.36 4.80
C LYS A 14 17.55 1.03 5.38
N LYS A 15 18.75 1.19 5.92
CA LYS A 15 19.22 2.49 6.45
C LYS A 15 20.16 3.17 5.47
N PHE A 16 19.96 4.45 5.27
CA PHE A 16 20.70 5.31 4.34
C PHE A 16 21.65 6.24 5.07
N LYS A 17 22.44 6.99 4.31
CA LYS A 17 23.27 8.10 4.81
C LYS A 17 22.37 9.26 5.21
N CYS A 18 22.59 9.85 6.37
CA CYS A 18 21.86 11.04 6.79
C CYS A 18 22.37 12.28 6.03
N PRO A 19 21.49 13.10 5.42
CA PRO A 19 21.92 14.32 4.73
C PRO A 19 22.40 15.41 5.70
N ASN A 20 21.96 15.39 6.96
CA ASN A 20 22.30 16.42 7.95
C ASN A 20 23.64 16.17 8.65
N CYS A 21 23.86 14.95 9.16
CA CYS A 21 25.10 14.61 9.88
C CYS A 21 26.10 13.79 9.07
N GLY A 22 25.73 13.36 7.86
CA GLY A 22 26.60 12.55 6.99
C GLY A 22 26.78 11.10 7.42
N GLU A 23 26.19 10.69 8.55
CA GLU A 23 26.39 9.36 9.11
C GLU A 23 25.74 8.27 8.25
N GLN A 24 26.48 7.20 7.98
CA GLN A 24 25.98 6.04 7.26
C GLN A 24 25.01 5.19 8.11
N LYS A 25 24.07 4.52 7.44
CA LYS A 25 23.12 3.57 8.07
C LYS A 25 22.37 4.12 9.28
N SER A 26 22.08 5.41 9.30
CA SER A 26 21.40 6.10 10.41
C SER A 26 20.09 6.76 10.00
N PHE A 27 19.79 6.78 8.70
CA PHE A 27 18.66 7.51 8.14
C PHE A 27 17.62 6.56 7.55
N VAL A 28 16.37 6.70 8.01
CA VAL A 28 15.22 5.93 7.52
C VAL A 28 14.38 6.85 6.62
N ARG A 29 14.21 6.46 5.35
CA ARG A 29 13.43 7.21 4.37
C ARG A 29 11.94 6.95 4.51
N TYR A 30 11.13 7.93 4.11
CA TYR A 30 9.70 7.71 3.91
C TYR A 30 9.43 6.89 2.65
N ILE A 31 8.42 6.03 2.72
CA ILE A 31 7.87 5.22 1.64
C ILE A 31 6.38 5.56 1.48
N ASP A 32 5.94 5.66 0.23
CA ASP A 32 4.53 5.71 -0.13
C ASP A 32 3.92 4.31 -0.09
N ARG A 33 2.88 4.12 0.73
CA ARG A 33 2.14 2.85 0.84
C ARG A 33 1.33 2.51 -0.41
N THR A 34 1.07 3.49 -1.26
CA THR A 34 0.27 3.32 -2.48
C THR A 34 1.11 2.83 -3.64
N THR A 35 2.32 3.38 -3.78
CA THR A 35 3.23 3.07 -4.89
C THR A 35 4.42 2.22 -4.49
N ASP A 36 4.61 1.98 -3.19
CA ASP A 36 5.74 1.27 -2.57
C ASP A 36 7.11 1.92 -2.87
N ASN A 37 7.11 3.16 -3.35
CA ASN A 37 8.30 3.91 -3.72
C ASN A 37 8.82 4.77 -2.57
N TYR A 38 10.15 4.93 -2.52
CA TYR A 38 10.80 5.85 -1.59
C TYR A 38 10.58 7.30 -2.02
N LEU A 39 10.42 8.16 -1.03
CA LEU A 39 10.42 9.62 -1.22
C LEU A 39 11.85 10.13 -1.51
N PRO A 40 11.97 11.38 -1.98
CA PRO A 40 13.26 12.06 -2.14
C PRO A 40 14.14 11.99 -0.89
N GLU A 41 15.47 12.05 -1.06
CA GLU A 41 16.47 11.83 0.01
C GLU A 41 16.30 12.70 1.24
N GLN A 42 15.78 13.90 1.04
CA GLN A 42 15.53 14.83 2.13
C GLN A 42 14.45 14.35 3.09
N TYR A 43 13.52 13.48 2.69
CA TYR A 43 12.40 13.05 3.54
C TYR A 43 12.71 11.76 4.28
N GLY A 44 12.87 11.89 5.60
CA GLY A 44 13.12 10.77 6.48
C GLY A 44 13.44 11.21 7.89
N LYS A 45 13.85 10.25 8.71
CA LYS A 45 14.22 10.45 10.11
C LYS A 45 15.59 9.84 10.38
N CYS A 46 16.45 10.58 11.08
CA CYS A 46 17.71 10.08 11.60
C CYS A 46 17.47 9.40 12.96
N ASP A 47 18.04 8.22 13.16
CA ASP A 47 17.97 7.48 14.43
C ASP A 47 18.83 8.11 15.54
N ARG A 48 19.80 8.96 15.18
CA ARG A 48 20.62 9.69 16.16
C ARG A 48 19.85 10.89 16.70
N GLU A 49 18.79 10.65 17.46
CA GLU A 49 17.90 11.70 17.97
C GLU A 49 18.64 12.73 18.83
N ILE A 50 19.56 12.28 19.69
CA ILE A 50 20.32 13.16 20.59
C ILE A 50 21.38 13.98 19.84
N ASN A 51 22.10 13.36 18.90
CA ASN A 51 23.25 14.00 18.23
C ASN A 51 22.88 14.74 16.94
N CYS A 52 21.77 14.38 16.29
CA CYS A 52 21.38 14.92 15.00
C CYS A 52 19.90 15.34 15.02
N GLY A 53 18.99 14.46 15.45
CA GLY A 53 17.56 14.77 15.54
C GLY A 53 16.89 15.09 14.19
N TYR A 54 17.58 14.92 13.06
CA TYR A 54 17.05 15.32 11.77
C TYR A 54 15.79 14.52 11.41
N HIS A 55 14.68 15.24 11.22
CA HIS A 55 13.40 14.67 10.82
C HIS A 55 12.69 15.61 9.86
N ASN A 56 12.61 15.20 8.59
CA ASN A 56 11.85 15.91 7.58
C ASN A 56 10.58 15.12 7.24
N ASN A 57 9.43 15.70 7.59
CA ASN A 57 8.14 15.05 7.47
C ASN A 57 7.37 15.61 6.26
N PRO A 58 7.02 14.78 5.25
CA PRO A 58 6.32 15.22 4.05
C PRO A 58 4.93 15.82 4.32
N TYR A 59 4.32 15.52 5.47
CA TYR A 59 3.05 16.10 5.90
C TYR A 59 3.17 17.50 6.49
N LYS A 60 4.34 17.85 7.05
CA LYS A 60 4.63 19.18 7.60
C LYS A 60 5.09 20.13 6.51
N ASP A 61 5.90 19.65 5.59
CA ASP A 61 6.52 20.45 4.53
C ASP A 61 5.55 20.80 3.37
N GLY A 62 4.46 20.03 3.22
CA GLY A 62 3.47 20.24 2.16
C GLY A 62 3.66 19.34 0.94
N TYR A 63 4.76 18.58 0.87
CA TYR A 63 5.00 17.55 -0.15
C TYR A 63 3.80 16.61 -0.34
N ALA A 64 3.18 16.20 0.77
CA ALA A 64 2.03 15.31 0.73
C ALA A 64 0.79 15.93 0.09
N LYS A 65 0.63 17.26 0.13
CA LYS A 65 -0.51 17.96 -0.45
C LYS A 65 -0.33 18.15 -1.96
N GLU A 66 0.89 18.45 -2.39
CA GLU A 66 1.21 18.66 -3.81
C GLU A 66 1.28 17.33 -4.59
N ASN A 67 1.82 16.28 -3.95
CA ASN A 67 1.98 14.95 -4.56
C ASN A 67 0.81 14.00 -4.23
N MET A 68 -0.24 14.50 -3.58
CA MET A 68 -1.53 13.84 -3.55
C MET A 68 -2.08 13.83 -4.97
N LYS A 69 -1.63 12.85 -5.77
CA LYS A 69 -2.33 12.52 -7.00
C LYS A 69 -3.77 12.27 -6.59
N PRO A 70 -4.76 12.98 -7.16
CA PRO A 70 -6.12 12.47 -7.11
C PRO A 70 -6.00 11.04 -7.59
N LEU A 71 -6.52 10.16 -6.76
CA LEU A 71 -6.46 8.71 -6.89
C LEU A 71 -7.23 8.38 -8.17
N HIS A 72 -6.58 8.61 -9.31
CA HIS A 72 -7.11 8.40 -10.65
C HIS A 72 -7.19 6.89 -10.79
N ASP A 73 -8.39 6.39 -10.55
CA ASP A 73 -8.94 5.16 -11.11
C ASP A 73 -8.04 3.92 -11.01
N LYS A 74 -7.47 3.64 -9.83
CA LYS A 74 -7.13 2.25 -9.48
C LYS A 74 -8.21 1.55 -8.67
N TYR A 75 -9.19 2.31 -8.20
CA TYR A 75 -10.39 1.81 -7.56
C TYR A 75 -11.55 2.07 -8.51
N ILE A 76 -11.55 1.35 -9.64
CA ILE A 76 -12.83 0.83 -10.10
C ILE A 76 -13.38 0.12 -8.86
N LEU A 77 -14.35 0.72 -8.15
CA LEU A 77 -15.18 -0.02 -7.20
C LEU A 77 -15.53 -1.28 -7.97
N LYS A 78 -15.08 -2.45 -7.52
CA LYS A 78 -15.53 -3.72 -8.09
C LYS A 78 -17.05 -3.63 -8.00
N ARG A 79 -17.74 -3.30 -9.11
CA ARG A 79 -19.19 -3.38 -9.15
C ARG A 79 -19.50 -4.76 -8.61
N PRO A 80 -20.41 -4.92 -7.63
CA PRO A 80 -20.75 -6.23 -7.11
C PRO A 80 -20.95 -7.13 -8.33
N ILE A 81 -20.12 -8.16 -8.44
CA ILE A 81 -20.15 -9.08 -9.58
C ILE A 81 -21.61 -9.52 -9.64
N PRO A 82 -22.32 -9.28 -10.76
CA PRO A 82 -23.71 -9.69 -10.84
C PRO A 82 -23.76 -11.17 -10.47
N PRO A 83 -24.69 -11.58 -9.60
CA PRO A 83 -24.78 -12.97 -9.19
C PRO A 83 -24.81 -13.83 -10.45
N ILE A 84 -23.86 -14.75 -10.55
CA ILE A 84 -23.77 -15.66 -11.69
C ILE A 84 -25.14 -16.37 -11.73
N PRO A 85 -25.88 -16.29 -12.85
CA PRO A 85 -27.18 -16.95 -12.92
C PRO A 85 -26.97 -18.45 -12.68
N PRO A 86 -27.74 -19.08 -11.80
CA PRO A 86 -27.62 -20.51 -11.57
C PRO A 86 -27.94 -21.24 -12.87
N THR A 87 -27.02 -22.08 -13.34
CA THR A 87 -27.29 -22.97 -14.47
C THR A 87 -27.99 -24.21 -13.92
N PHE A 88 -29.24 -24.41 -14.32
CA PHE A 88 -29.97 -25.63 -13.98
C PHE A 88 -29.53 -26.78 -14.89
N ILE A 89 -29.39 -27.98 -14.33
CA ILE A 89 -29.11 -29.21 -15.08
C ILE A 89 -30.32 -29.53 -15.97
N ASN A 90 -30.12 -29.99 -17.20
CA ASN A 90 -31.23 -30.25 -18.12
C ASN A 90 -32.30 -31.19 -17.50
N ASN A 91 -33.59 -30.82 -17.62
CA ASN A 91 -34.72 -31.57 -17.07
C ASN A 91 -34.72 -33.04 -17.48
N ASP A 92 -34.38 -33.36 -18.73
CA ASP A 92 -34.35 -34.75 -19.21
C ASP A 92 -33.29 -35.59 -18.49
N LEU A 93 -32.14 -34.97 -18.17
CA LEU A 93 -31.09 -35.61 -17.39
C LEU A 93 -31.50 -35.78 -15.93
N PHE A 94 -32.18 -34.78 -15.35
CA PHE A 94 -32.71 -34.83 -13.98
C PHE A 94 -33.78 -35.93 -13.81
N PHE A 95 -34.75 -36.03 -14.72
CA PHE A 95 -35.77 -37.09 -14.69
C PHE A 95 -35.21 -38.46 -15.11
N GLY A 96 -34.11 -38.48 -15.87
CA GLY A 96 -33.40 -39.70 -16.24
C GLY A 96 -32.78 -40.43 -15.05
N THR A 97 -32.22 -39.69 -14.08
CA THR A 97 -31.56 -40.27 -12.88
C THR A 97 -32.54 -40.67 -11.79
N LEU A 98 -33.79 -40.21 -11.83
CA LEU A 98 -34.85 -40.47 -10.85
C LEU A 98 -35.49 -41.87 -10.95
N ARG A 99 -35.02 -42.72 -11.86
CA ARG A 99 -35.70 -43.98 -12.26
C ARG A 99 -35.35 -45.25 -11.46
N HIS A 100 -34.68 -45.16 -10.31
CA HIS A 100 -34.33 -46.35 -9.52
C HIS A 100 -34.45 -46.15 -8.01
N HIS A 101 -35.63 -45.73 -7.52
CA HIS A 101 -35.92 -45.79 -6.09
C HIS A 101 -37.29 -46.42 -5.85
N ASP A 102 -37.35 -47.74 -6.01
CA ASP A 102 -38.27 -48.64 -5.28
C ASP A 102 -37.44 -49.43 -4.25
#